data_AF-A0A261RIU8-F1
#
_entry.id   AF-A0A261RIU8-F1
#
_cell.length_a   1.000
_cell.length_b   1.000
_cell.length_c   1.000
_cell.angle_alpha   90.00
_cell.angle_beta   90.00
_cell.angle_gamma   90.00
#
_symmetry.space_group_name_H-M   'P 1'
#
loop_
_entity.id
_entity.type
_entity.pdbx_description
1 polymer ?
#
loop_
_entity_poly.entity_id
_entity_poly.type
_entity_poly.pdbx_seq_one_letter_code
_entity_poly.pdbx_strand_id
1 'polypeptide(L)'
;MQRANHAFFAGSGSPAAAPAASRGRGAVTNVAHRFLQTERTPADDGWAATHLPPDNLEGQGDATPDVTGQAGCATGAAPARHIPIAAEPPVLKTSVQAEQARKLLSRNDSPDIPFDVAVNPYRGCEHGCVYCYARPTHAYLGYSPGLDFETRLIAKANAVDVLRAELSRPGYRVSPINIGSATDVYQPIERQWQLTRGVLELLLQTGHPATLVTKNALVERDLDLLRALAERRLVTVYISITTLDTDMARTLEPRASAPWRRVQAVRTLANAGVPVGVLVAPVIPFINDESLEHILQEASQAGACYASYTVLRLPWEVRAVFEEWLQAHFPDRAQRVLHRIEDLRNGRRNDPNFGTRMRGTGLWADLLRQRFGLAVRKHGLNTTRPQLATHLFQPPVAPALTGAARGQGGARPGHALSQLSLF
;
A
#
# COMPACT_ATOMS: atom_id res chain seq x y z
N MET A 1 -25.57 -53.47 -22.67
CA MET A 1 -24.58 -52.86 -23.57
C MET A 1 -23.61 -52.02 -22.74
N GLN A 2 -22.37 -52.51 -22.67
CA GLN A 2 -21.07 -51.89 -22.37
C GLN A 2 -20.96 -50.73 -21.35
N ARG A 3 -20.29 -51.04 -20.22
CA ARG A 3 -19.51 -50.09 -19.43
C ARG A 3 -18.21 -49.78 -20.18
N ALA A 4 -17.94 -48.52 -20.51
CA ALA A 4 -16.66 -48.09 -21.06
C ALA A 4 -15.65 -47.88 -19.93
N ASN A 5 -14.58 -48.67 -19.98
CA ASN A 5 -13.39 -48.58 -19.15
C ASN A 5 -12.50 -47.47 -19.74
N HIS A 6 -12.29 -46.36 -19.03
CA HIS A 6 -11.25 -45.39 -19.37
C HIS A 6 -10.18 -45.37 -18.29
N ALA A 7 -9.27 -46.34 -18.36
CA ALA A 7 -7.97 -46.24 -17.73
C ALA A 7 -7.13 -45.23 -18.51
N PHE A 8 -6.84 -44.07 -17.92
CA PHE A 8 -5.85 -43.14 -18.46
C PHE A 8 -4.45 -43.63 -18.09
N PHE A 9 -3.60 -43.83 -19.10
CA PHE A 9 -2.17 -44.05 -18.94
C PHE A 9 -1.54 -42.87 -18.21
N ALA A 10 -0.90 -43.13 -17.06
CA ALA A 10 -0.04 -42.16 -16.40
C ALA A 10 1.23 -41.95 -17.24
N GLY A 11 1.23 -40.90 -18.06
CA GLY A 11 2.42 -40.46 -18.78
C GLY A 11 3.50 -40.01 -17.79
N SER A 12 4.73 -40.50 -17.98
CA SER A 12 5.95 -40.18 -17.24
C SER A 12 6.52 -38.79 -17.59
N GLY A 13 5.65 -37.78 -17.66
CA GLY A 13 6.07 -36.38 -17.79
C GLY A 13 6.22 -35.77 -16.40
N SER A 14 7.44 -35.38 -16.01
CA SER A 14 7.61 -34.43 -14.91
C SER A 14 6.71 -33.21 -15.18
N PRO A 15 6.00 -32.66 -14.18
CA PRO A 15 5.19 -31.48 -14.40
C PRO A 15 6.12 -30.38 -14.89
N ALA A 16 5.84 -29.85 -16.08
CA ALA A 16 6.46 -28.61 -16.55
C ALA A 16 6.36 -27.59 -15.41
N ALA A 17 7.49 -26.96 -15.08
CA ALA A 17 7.55 -26.00 -13.98
C ALA A 17 6.42 -24.97 -14.14
N ALA A 18 5.64 -24.79 -13.07
CA ALA A 18 4.59 -23.77 -13.05
C ALA A 18 5.22 -22.41 -13.42
N PRO A 19 4.58 -21.61 -14.29
CA PRO A 19 5.09 -20.27 -14.60
C PRO A 19 5.26 -19.47 -13.32
N ALA A 20 6.40 -18.78 -13.20
CA ALA A 20 6.70 -17.92 -12.05
C ALA A 20 5.60 -16.85 -11.93
N ALA A 21 4.87 -16.88 -10.81
CA ALA A 21 3.81 -15.92 -10.56
C ALA A 21 4.42 -14.53 -10.30
N SER A 22 4.27 -13.61 -11.25
CA SER A 22 4.48 -12.18 -11.01
C SER A 22 3.14 -11.60 -10.55
N ARG A 23 2.92 -11.52 -9.24
CA ARG A 23 1.77 -10.84 -8.63
C ARG A 23 2.27 -10.06 -7.43
N GLY A 24 1.82 -8.82 -7.22
CA GLY A 24 2.22 -7.85 -6.17
C GLY A 24 3.72 -7.67 -5.89
N ARG A 25 4.23 -6.46 -5.67
CA ARG A 25 5.55 -6.24 -5.03
C ARG A 25 5.59 -6.80 -3.61
N GLY A 26 4.43 -7.02 -3.00
CA GLY A 26 4.28 -7.76 -1.75
C GLY A 26 4.06 -9.26 -1.93
N ALA A 27 3.81 -9.80 -3.13
CA ALA A 27 3.67 -11.25 -3.26
C ALA A 27 5.02 -11.90 -3.54
N VAL A 28 5.14 -13.13 -3.03
CA VAL A 28 6.40 -13.85 -2.95
C VAL A 28 6.78 -14.35 -4.33
N THR A 29 7.88 -13.82 -4.86
CA THR A 29 8.55 -14.37 -6.05
C THR A 29 9.37 -15.63 -5.72
N ASN A 30 9.57 -15.94 -4.43
CA ASN A 30 10.39 -17.07 -4.00
C ASN A 30 9.85 -17.73 -2.71
N VAL A 31 9.14 -18.85 -2.83
CA VAL A 31 8.64 -19.61 -1.67
C VAL A 31 9.84 -20.13 -0.86
N ALA A 32 9.90 -19.78 0.43
CA ALA A 32 11.01 -20.09 1.35
C ALA A 32 11.09 -21.58 1.78
N HIS A 33 10.87 -22.52 0.85
CA HIS A 33 11.04 -23.96 1.08
C HIS A 33 12.07 -24.60 0.14
N ARG A 34 12.80 -23.78 -0.64
CA ARG A 34 13.89 -24.28 -1.46
C ARG A 34 15.18 -24.09 -0.69
N PHE A 35 15.63 -25.16 -0.04
CA PHE A 35 16.94 -25.24 0.60
C PHE A 35 18.00 -24.62 -0.33
N LEU A 36 18.53 -23.45 0.05
CA LEU A 36 19.80 -22.98 -0.48
C LEU A 36 20.86 -23.85 0.19
N GLN A 37 21.40 -24.82 -0.54
CA GLN A 37 22.68 -25.39 -0.14
C GLN A 37 23.70 -24.26 -0.18
N THR A 38 24.25 -23.92 0.98
CA THR A 38 25.41 -23.04 1.06
C THR A 38 26.58 -23.81 0.47
N GLU A 39 26.91 -23.56 -0.80
CA GLU A 39 28.22 -23.96 -1.33
C GLU A 39 29.26 -23.10 -0.62
N ARG A 40 29.99 -23.72 0.32
CA ARG A 40 31.22 -23.12 0.84
C ARG A 40 32.31 -23.41 -0.17
N THR A 41 32.77 -22.37 -0.86
CA THR A 41 34.05 -22.43 -1.55
C THR A 41 35.13 -22.51 -0.47
N PRO A 42 36.05 -23.49 -0.50
CA PRO A 42 37.26 -23.40 0.31
C PRO A 42 38.00 -22.14 -0.13
N ALA A 43 38.02 -21.13 0.74
CA ALA A 43 38.90 -20.00 0.62
C ALA A 43 40.02 -20.24 1.63
N ASP A 44 41.25 -20.34 1.15
CA ASP A 44 42.43 -20.24 1.99
C ASP A 44 42.46 -18.82 2.57
N ASP A 45 42.13 -18.70 3.85
CA ASP A 45 42.09 -17.44 4.58
C ASP A 45 43.48 -17.02 5.09
N GLY A 46 44.53 -17.72 4.63
CA GLY A 46 45.93 -17.43 4.96
C GLY A 46 46.36 -17.96 6.33
N TRP A 47 45.52 -18.73 7.03
CA TRP A 47 45.90 -19.42 8.26
C TRP A 47 46.44 -20.82 7.95
N ALA A 48 47.57 -20.87 7.24
CA ALA A 48 48.39 -22.07 7.24
C ALA A 48 48.87 -22.31 8.68
N ALA A 49 48.50 -23.45 9.26
CA ALA A 49 49.00 -23.91 10.55
C ALA A 49 50.52 -24.18 10.46
N THR A 50 51.34 -23.13 10.52
CA THR A 50 52.81 -23.24 10.59
C THR A 50 53.43 -22.54 11.79
N HIS A 51 52.62 -21.97 12.69
CA HIS A 51 53.11 -21.47 13.97
C HIS A 51 52.09 -21.72 15.09
N LEU A 52 51.96 -22.98 15.51
CA LEU A 52 51.45 -23.31 16.85
C LEU A 52 52.65 -23.72 17.71
N PRO A 53 52.83 -23.14 18.92
CA PRO A 53 53.85 -23.59 19.87
C PRO A 53 53.63 -25.06 20.23
N PRO A 54 54.70 -25.86 20.40
CA PRO A 54 54.60 -27.28 20.65
C PRO A 54 54.32 -27.53 22.13
N ASP A 55 53.14 -27.20 22.61
CA ASP A 55 52.66 -27.62 23.93
C ASP A 55 51.14 -27.74 23.85
N ASN A 56 50.69 -28.92 23.42
CA ASN A 56 49.43 -29.58 23.78
C ASN A 56 49.28 -30.86 22.93
N LEU A 57 50.15 -31.84 23.21
CA LEU A 57 50.00 -33.22 22.76
C LEU A 57 49.49 -34.06 23.94
N GLU A 58 48.17 -34.11 24.12
CA GLU A 58 47.54 -35.18 24.90
C GLU A 58 46.21 -35.56 24.24
N GLY A 59 46.13 -36.80 23.73
CA GLY A 59 44.91 -37.35 23.17
C GLY A 59 45.13 -38.44 22.13
N GLN A 60 45.67 -39.59 22.57
CA GLN A 60 45.62 -40.90 21.89
C GLN A 60 44.18 -41.14 21.37
N GLY A 61 43.93 -41.47 20.11
CA GLY A 61 44.35 -42.69 19.44
C GLY A 61 43.28 -43.77 19.67
N ASP A 62 42.27 -43.87 18.79
CA ASP A 62 41.50 -45.11 18.63
C ASP A 62 40.81 -45.24 17.26
N ALA A 63 41.33 -46.21 16.50
CA ALA A 63 40.69 -47.16 15.59
C ALA A 63 39.64 -46.68 14.56
N THR A 64 40.07 -46.60 13.29
CA THR A 64 39.21 -46.89 12.13
C THR A 64 39.26 -48.39 11.81
N PRO A 65 38.12 -49.11 11.71
CA PRO A 65 38.12 -50.43 11.11
C PRO A 65 38.08 -50.33 9.59
N ASP A 66 39.01 -51.03 8.99
CA ASP A 66 39.18 -51.33 7.58
C ASP A 66 37.96 -52.11 7.05
N VAL A 67 37.31 -51.62 5.99
CA VAL A 67 36.31 -52.38 5.24
C VAL A 67 36.73 -52.40 3.78
N THR A 68 37.61 -53.36 3.47
CA THR A 68 37.79 -53.90 2.13
C THR A 68 36.52 -54.61 1.68
N GLY A 69 35.69 -53.91 0.92
CA GLY A 69 34.51 -54.46 0.25
C GLY A 69 34.45 -53.95 -1.19
N GLN A 70 35.19 -54.61 -2.08
CA GLN A 70 35.06 -54.43 -3.53
C GLN A 70 33.66 -54.88 -3.97
N ALA A 71 32.75 -53.92 -4.14
CA ALA A 71 31.60 -54.04 -5.01
C ALA A 71 31.76 -53.00 -6.12
N GLY A 72 32.02 -53.47 -7.34
CA GLY A 72 32.14 -52.63 -8.52
C GLY A 72 30.85 -51.85 -8.76
N CYS A 73 30.90 -50.53 -8.54
CA CYS A 73 29.91 -49.60 -9.06
C CYS A 73 30.54 -48.93 -10.28
N ALA A 74 30.04 -49.27 -11.47
CA ALA A 74 30.43 -48.64 -12.72
C ALA A 74 30.37 -47.12 -12.58
N THR A 75 31.48 -46.43 -12.85
CA THR A 75 31.57 -44.97 -12.92
C THR A 75 30.86 -44.47 -14.18
N GLY A 76 29.54 -44.55 -14.17
CA GLY A 76 28.68 -43.72 -15.00
C GLY A 76 28.30 -42.48 -14.20
N ALA A 77 29.18 -41.48 -14.16
CA ALA A 77 28.83 -40.18 -13.63
C ALA A 77 27.72 -39.60 -14.53
N ALA A 78 26.47 -39.77 -14.11
CA ALA A 78 25.36 -39.04 -14.71
C ALA A 78 25.71 -37.55 -14.63
N PRO A 79 25.60 -36.77 -15.73
CA PRO A 79 25.91 -35.36 -15.68
C PRO A 79 25.07 -34.74 -14.57
N ALA A 80 25.73 -34.03 -13.66
CA ALA A 80 25.07 -33.26 -12.62
C ALA A 80 23.92 -32.50 -13.29
N ARG A 81 22.69 -32.82 -12.91
CA ARG A 81 21.52 -32.13 -13.45
C ARG A 81 21.65 -30.69 -13.01
N HIS A 82 22.14 -29.84 -13.91
CA HIS A 82 22.14 -28.41 -13.73
C HIS A 82 20.66 -28.01 -13.69
N ILE A 83 20.11 -27.90 -12.48
CA ILE A 83 18.79 -27.31 -12.29
C ILE A 83 19.00 -25.84 -12.63
N PRO A 84 18.38 -25.31 -13.69
CA PRO A 84 18.50 -23.89 -14.00
C PRO A 84 17.93 -23.12 -12.80
N ILE A 85 18.78 -22.34 -12.14
CA ILE A 85 18.33 -21.29 -11.23
C ILE A 85 17.51 -20.37 -12.13
N ALA A 86 16.20 -20.29 -11.87
CA ALA A 86 15.34 -19.41 -12.63
C ALA A 86 15.95 -18.00 -12.59
N ALA A 87 16.13 -17.38 -13.75
CA ALA A 87 16.64 -16.02 -13.85
C ALA A 87 15.85 -15.12 -12.91
N GLU A 88 16.54 -14.22 -12.20
CA GLU A 88 15.88 -13.27 -11.31
C GLU A 88 14.75 -12.56 -12.09
N PRO A 89 13.52 -12.55 -11.55
CA PRO A 89 12.41 -11.93 -12.24
C PRO A 89 12.72 -10.45 -12.51
N PRO A 90 12.35 -9.92 -13.69
CA PRO A 90 12.69 -8.56 -14.06
C PRO A 90 12.12 -7.57 -13.05
N VAL A 91 12.94 -6.60 -12.65
CA VAL A 91 12.53 -5.52 -11.74
C VAL A 91 11.39 -4.75 -12.39
N LEU A 92 10.18 -4.90 -11.84
CA LEU A 92 9.00 -4.19 -12.32
C LEU A 92 9.17 -2.69 -12.05
N LYS A 93 9.21 -1.89 -13.12
CA LYS A 93 9.26 -0.42 -13.04
C LYS A 93 7.85 0.16 -12.96
N THR A 94 7.68 1.21 -12.18
CA THR A 94 6.44 1.99 -12.19
C THR A 94 6.41 2.84 -13.47
N SER A 95 5.31 2.78 -14.22
CA SER A 95 4.97 3.74 -15.26
C SER A 95 3.82 4.64 -14.79
N VAL A 96 3.84 5.91 -15.21
CA VAL A 96 2.79 6.88 -14.89
C VAL A 96 2.29 7.51 -16.17
N GLN A 97 0.99 7.42 -16.42
CA GLN A 97 0.33 8.09 -17.53
C GLN A 97 -0.34 9.37 -17.06
N ALA A 98 -0.19 10.46 -17.82
CA ALA A 98 -0.95 11.68 -17.62
C ALA A 98 -2.40 11.50 -18.11
N GLU A 99 -3.39 11.83 -17.28
CA GLU A 99 -4.82 11.90 -17.64
C GLU A 99 -5.31 13.35 -17.53
N GLN A 100 -6.09 13.78 -18.53
CA GLN A 100 -6.90 14.99 -18.43
C GLN A 100 -8.24 14.64 -17.80
N ALA A 101 -8.35 14.87 -16.49
CA ALA A 101 -9.55 14.58 -15.73
C ALA A 101 -10.68 15.52 -16.14
N ARG A 102 -11.91 14.99 -16.23
CA ARG A 102 -13.13 15.78 -16.40
C ARG A 102 -13.70 16.27 -15.07
N LYS A 103 -13.38 15.57 -13.99
CA LYS A 103 -13.89 15.78 -12.64
C LYS A 103 -12.87 15.30 -11.61
N LEU A 104 -12.71 16.03 -10.52
CA LEU A 104 -11.86 15.65 -9.41
C LEU A 104 -12.66 15.33 -8.14
N LEU A 105 -13.74 16.06 -7.87
CA LEU A 105 -14.59 15.82 -6.70
C LEU A 105 -15.41 14.54 -6.85
N SER A 106 -15.11 13.56 -6.01
CA SER A 106 -15.92 12.35 -5.83
C SER A 106 -16.83 12.51 -4.62
N ARG A 107 -18.05 11.96 -4.68
CA ARG A 107 -19.01 12.02 -3.59
C ARG A 107 -19.40 10.62 -3.14
N ASN A 108 -19.74 10.48 -1.87
CA ASN A 108 -20.25 9.24 -1.29
C ASN A 108 -21.34 9.56 -0.26
N ASP A 109 -22.14 8.55 0.07
CA ASP A 109 -23.27 8.60 1.00
C ASP A 109 -23.08 7.62 2.17
N SER A 110 -21.83 7.23 2.44
CA SER A 110 -21.58 6.17 3.40
C SER A 110 -21.67 6.68 4.84
N PRO A 111 -22.48 6.05 5.71
CA PRO A 111 -22.57 6.43 7.12
C PRO A 111 -21.34 6.02 7.94
N ASP A 112 -20.40 5.26 7.37
CA ASP A 112 -19.22 4.75 8.08
C ASP A 112 -18.03 5.70 8.08
N ILE A 113 -18.02 6.68 7.17
CA ILE A 113 -16.92 7.63 7.02
C ILE A 113 -17.42 9.05 7.27
N PRO A 114 -16.62 9.89 7.92
CA PRO A 114 -17.11 11.19 8.38
C PRO A 114 -16.91 12.29 7.33
N PHE A 115 -17.01 11.95 6.05
CA PHE A 115 -16.84 12.87 4.93
C PHE A 115 -17.67 12.42 3.72
N ASP A 116 -18.24 13.38 3.01
CA ASP A 116 -19.09 13.11 1.84
C ASP A 116 -18.37 13.35 0.53
N VAL A 117 -17.25 14.10 0.55
CA VAL A 117 -16.51 14.54 -0.64
C VAL A 117 -15.04 14.16 -0.52
N ALA A 118 -14.47 13.63 -1.59
CA ALA A 118 -13.05 13.29 -1.64
C ALA A 118 -12.37 13.66 -2.96
N VAL A 119 -11.07 13.89 -2.86
CA VAL A 119 -10.15 14.16 -3.98
C VAL A 119 -9.03 13.12 -3.99
N ASN A 120 -8.83 12.50 -5.15
CA ASN A 120 -7.70 11.60 -5.41
C ASN A 120 -7.02 12.06 -6.72
N PRO A 121 -5.86 12.73 -6.63
CA PRO A 121 -5.08 13.17 -7.81
C PRO A 121 -4.53 12.01 -8.63
N TYR A 122 -4.41 10.83 -8.03
CA TYR A 122 -3.84 9.64 -8.64
C TYR A 122 -4.85 8.50 -8.71
N ARG A 123 -4.71 7.63 -9.72
CA ARG A 123 -5.30 6.29 -9.75
C ARG A 123 -4.17 5.28 -9.62
N GLY A 124 -4.35 4.30 -8.73
CA GLY A 124 -3.31 3.36 -8.34
C GLY A 124 -2.39 3.93 -7.27
N CYS A 125 -1.59 3.07 -6.66
CA CYS A 125 -0.71 3.46 -5.56
C CYS A 125 0.58 2.63 -5.55
N GLU A 126 1.74 3.28 -5.67
CA GLU A 126 3.04 2.61 -5.64
C GLU A 126 3.34 1.90 -4.32
N HIS A 127 2.63 2.24 -3.23
CA HIS A 127 2.83 1.60 -1.92
C HIS A 127 2.66 0.08 -1.97
N GLY A 128 1.82 -0.43 -2.89
CA GLY A 128 1.66 -1.86 -3.11
C GLY A 128 1.08 -2.61 -1.91
N CYS A 129 0.31 -1.96 -1.04
CA CYS A 129 -0.26 -2.59 0.15
C CYS A 129 -1.12 -3.81 -0.24
N VAL A 130 -0.81 -4.99 0.30
CA VAL A 130 -1.50 -6.24 -0.07
C VAL A 130 -2.99 -6.25 0.31
N TYR A 131 -3.35 -5.46 1.31
CA TYR A 131 -4.71 -5.29 1.83
C TYR A 131 -5.50 -4.12 1.19
N CYS A 132 -4.93 -3.44 0.18
CA CYS A 132 -5.50 -2.19 -0.31
C CYS A 132 -6.89 -2.39 -0.95
N TYR A 133 -7.92 -1.83 -0.30
CA TYR A 133 -9.31 -1.93 -0.76
C TYR A 133 -9.56 -1.21 -2.10
N ALA A 134 -8.67 -0.33 -2.54
CA ALA A 134 -8.79 0.42 -3.79
C ALA A 134 -8.27 -0.35 -5.02
N ARG A 135 -7.59 -1.49 -4.83
CA ARG A 135 -7.11 -2.35 -5.93
C ARG A 135 -8.17 -2.65 -6.99
N PRO A 136 -9.43 -3.01 -6.64
CA PRO A 136 -10.45 -3.31 -7.64
C PRO A 136 -10.77 -2.14 -8.58
N THR A 137 -10.45 -0.89 -8.20
CA THR A 137 -10.71 0.28 -9.06
C THR A 137 -9.91 0.26 -10.37
N HIS A 138 -8.79 -0.46 -10.41
CA HIS A 138 -7.98 -0.62 -11.62
C HIS A 138 -8.65 -1.49 -12.68
N ALA A 139 -9.56 -2.39 -12.28
CA ALA A 139 -10.31 -3.21 -13.23
C ALA A 139 -11.19 -2.34 -14.18
N TYR A 140 -11.70 -1.20 -13.69
CA TYR A 140 -12.45 -0.25 -14.53
C TYR A 140 -11.61 0.43 -15.61
N LEU A 141 -10.28 0.35 -15.51
CA LEU A 141 -9.33 0.87 -16.49
C LEU A 141 -8.83 -0.22 -17.45
N GLY A 142 -9.34 -1.46 -17.34
CA GLY A 142 -8.83 -2.61 -18.06
C GLY A 142 -7.47 -3.11 -17.55
N TYR A 143 -7.07 -2.72 -16.34
CA TYR A 143 -5.81 -3.13 -15.71
C TYR A 143 -6.04 -4.15 -14.59
N SER A 144 -5.01 -4.95 -14.29
CA SER A 144 -5.06 -5.90 -13.18
C SER A 144 -5.14 -5.18 -11.82
N PRO A 145 -6.10 -5.54 -10.94
CA PRO A 145 -6.11 -5.13 -9.53
C PRO A 145 -4.89 -5.60 -8.72
N GLY A 146 -4.09 -6.52 -9.27
CA GLY A 146 -2.83 -6.99 -8.69
C GLY A 146 -1.68 -6.03 -8.97
N LEU A 147 -0.73 -6.43 -9.82
CA LEU A 147 0.48 -5.65 -10.08
C LEU A 147 0.23 -4.32 -10.76
N ASP A 148 -0.69 -4.26 -11.74
CA ASP A 148 -0.89 -3.01 -12.48
C ASP A 148 -1.39 -1.88 -11.57
N PHE A 149 -2.09 -2.18 -10.48
CA PHE A 149 -2.49 -1.19 -9.47
C PHE A 149 -1.32 -0.40 -8.86
N GLU A 150 -0.14 -1.01 -8.77
CA GLU A 150 1.04 -0.46 -8.11
C GLU A 150 2.22 -0.23 -9.06
N THR A 151 2.10 -0.65 -10.33
CA THR A 151 3.10 -0.42 -11.37
C THR A 151 2.60 0.42 -12.54
N ARG A 152 1.29 0.51 -12.79
CA ARG A 152 0.69 1.33 -13.87
C ARG A 152 -0.23 2.38 -13.27
N LEU A 153 0.33 3.56 -13.04
CA LEU A 153 -0.37 4.65 -12.37
C LEU A 153 -0.89 5.67 -13.36
N ILE A 154 -1.94 6.38 -12.94
CA ILE A 154 -2.47 7.51 -13.70
C ILE A 154 -2.42 8.74 -12.80
N ALA A 155 -1.76 9.79 -13.28
CA ALA A 155 -1.75 11.10 -12.65
C ALA A 155 -2.71 12.03 -13.39
N LYS A 156 -3.66 12.61 -12.67
CA LYS A 156 -4.59 13.60 -13.23
C LYS A 156 -3.87 14.93 -13.37
N ALA A 157 -3.19 15.13 -14.50
CA ALA A 157 -2.25 16.22 -14.71
C ALA A 157 -2.87 17.61 -14.54
N ASN A 158 -4.17 17.74 -14.86
CA ASN A 158 -4.95 18.97 -14.70
C ASN A 158 -5.77 19.01 -13.38
N ALA A 159 -5.39 18.23 -12.35
CA ALA A 159 -6.18 18.11 -11.12
C ALA A 159 -6.50 19.46 -10.48
N VAL A 160 -5.50 20.35 -10.39
CA VAL A 160 -5.66 21.67 -9.75
C VAL A 160 -6.65 22.54 -10.52
N ASP A 161 -6.55 22.58 -11.85
CA ASP A 161 -7.43 23.38 -12.70
C ASP A 161 -8.87 22.88 -12.65
N VAL A 162 -9.06 21.55 -12.71
CA VAL A 162 -10.38 20.93 -12.60
C VAL A 162 -10.99 21.21 -11.24
N LEU A 163 -10.21 21.07 -10.16
CA LEU A 163 -10.69 21.37 -8.81
C LEU A 163 -11.09 22.85 -8.70
N ARG A 164 -10.25 23.76 -9.20
CA ARG A 164 -10.55 25.20 -9.22
C ARG A 164 -11.88 25.47 -9.92
N ALA A 165 -12.07 24.91 -11.12
CA ALA A 165 -13.32 25.05 -11.87
C ALA A 165 -14.53 24.49 -11.11
N GLU A 166 -14.39 23.34 -10.43
CA GLU A 166 -15.46 22.75 -9.62
C GLU A 166 -15.81 23.60 -8.39
N LEU A 167 -14.82 24.22 -7.73
CA LEU A 167 -15.02 25.10 -6.58
C LEU A 167 -15.64 26.46 -6.97
N SER A 168 -15.43 26.93 -8.20
CA SER A 168 -16.03 28.18 -8.72
C SER A 168 -17.49 28.03 -9.17
N ARG A 169 -18.07 26.82 -9.16
CA ARG A 169 -19.43 26.60 -9.66
C ARG A 169 -20.47 27.37 -8.83
N PRO A 170 -21.45 28.05 -9.47
CA PRO A 170 -22.57 28.65 -8.75
C PRO A 170 -23.28 27.62 -7.87
N GLY A 171 -23.53 27.97 -6.61
CA GLY A 171 -24.17 27.09 -5.64
C GLY A 171 -23.27 26.01 -5.03
N TYR A 172 -21.96 26.05 -5.24
CA TYR A 172 -21.02 25.17 -4.52
C TYR A 172 -21.17 25.34 -3.01
N ARG A 173 -21.42 24.22 -2.31
CA ARG A 173 -21.52 24.17 -0.85
C ARG A 173 -20.24 23.60 -0.27
N VAL A 174 -19.53 24.42 0.48
CA VAL A 174 -18.29 24.04 1.17
C VAL A 174 -18.57 22.94 2.22
N SER A 175 -17.76 21.91 2.18
CA SER A 175 -17.67 20.85 3.19
C SER A 175 -16.23 20.33 3.16
N PRO A 176 -15.66 19.85 4.29
CA PRO A 176 -14.29 19.36 4.29
C PRO A 176 -14.06 18.27 3.22
N ILE A 177 -13.09 18.51 2.33
CA ILE A 177 -12.67 17.52 1.32
C ILE A 177 -11.71 16.52 1.97
N ASN A 178 -11.93 15.22 1.79
CA ASN A 178 -10.94 14.21 2.14
C ASN A 178 -9.96 13.99 0.97
N ILE A 179 -8.69 14.28 1.20
CA ILE A 179 -7.58 14.13 0.25
C ILE A 179 -6.90 12.79 0.52
N GLY A 180 -6.83 11.93 -0.50
CA GLY A 180 -6.16 10.63 -0.40
C GLY A 180 -7.04 9.52 0.17
N SER A 181 -8.35 9.57 -0.11
CA SER A 181 -9.30 8.55 0.40
C SER A 181 -9.05 7.17 -0.20
N ALA A 182 -8.69 7.09 -1.49
CA ALA A 182 -8.57 5.83 -2.23
C ALA A 182 -7.11 5.50 -2.60
N THR A 183 -6.31 6.50 -2.93
CA THR A 183 -4.88 6.36 -3.27
C THR A 183 -4.06 7.27 -2.39
N ASP A 184 -2.82 6.89 -2.09
CA ASP A 184 -1.96 7.73 -1.28
C ASP A 184 -1.49 8.94 -2.09
N VAL A 185 -1.76 10.12 -1.56
CA VAL A 185 -1.44 11.41 -2.19
C VAL A 185 0.05 11.73 -2.11
N TYR A 186 0.78 11.11 -1.18
CA TYR A 186 2.22 11.26 -1.00
C TYR A 186 3.01 9.99 -1.37
N GLN A 187 2.46 9.16 -2.26
CA GLN A 187 3.22 8.06 -2.88
C GLN A 187 4.47 8.60 -3.63
N PRO A 188 5.53 7.80 -3.85
CA PRO A 188 6.82 8.30 -4.34
C PRO A 188 6.77 9.17 -5.61
N ILE A 189 5.88 8.90 -6.57
CA ILE A 189 5.68 9.75 -7.77
C ILE A 189 5.27 11.19 -7.45
N GLU A 190 4.65 11.48 -6.29
CA GLU A 190 4.29 12.84 -5.86
C GLU A 190 5.53 13.75 -5.71
N ARG A 191 6.75 13.18 -5.59
CA ARG A 191 8.00 13.96 -5.61
C ARG A 191 8.19 14.73 -6.92
N GLN A 192 7.73 14.16 -8.03
CA GLN A 192 7.86 14.75 -9.37
C GLN A 192 6.60 15.50 -9.78
N TRP A 193 5.43 14.94 -9.46
CA TRP A 193 4.16 15.44 -9.97
C TRP A 193 3.60 16.63 -9.18
N GLN A 194 3.87 16.71 -7.87
CA GLN A 194 3.47 17.81 -7.00
C GLN A 194 1.97 18.19 -7.08
N LEU A 195 1.09 17.26 -7.46
CA LEU A 195 -0.34 17.53 -7.62
C LEU A 195 -1.00 17.77 -6.26
N THR A 196 -0.57 17.04 -5.24
CA THR A 196 -1.07 17.22 -3.87
C THR A 196 -0.68 18.60 -3.34
N ARG A 197 0.56 19.02 -3.60
CA ARG A 197 1.01 20.38 -3.25
C ARG A 197 0.12 21.45 -3.91
N GLY A 198 -0.11 21.36 -5.22
CA GLY A 198 -0.97 22.31 -5.93
C GLY A 198 -2.42 22.31 -5.44
N VAL A 199 -2.95 21.16 -5.02
CA VAL A 199 -4.26 21.07 -4.34
C VAL A 199 -4.23 21.83 -3.01
N LEU A 200 -3.21 21.63 -2.17
CA LEU A 200 -3.07 22.34 -0.89
C LEU A 200 -2.95 23.86 -1.08
N GLU A 201 -2.21 24.32 -2.08
CA GLU A 201 -2.09 25.74 -2.44
C GLU A 201 -3.45 26.34 -2.82
N LEU A 202 -4.23 25.65 -3.65
CA LEU A 202 -5.58 26.09 -4.01
C LEU A 202 -6.52 26.14 -2.79
N LEU A 203 -6.46 25.15 -1.92
CA LEU A 203 -7.29 25.11 -0.71
C LEU A 203 -6.91 26.24 0.26
N LEU A 204 -5.61 26.54 0.39
CA LEU A 204 -5.15 27.67 1.20
C LEU A 204 -5.61 29.01 0.61
N GLN A 205 -5.48 29.18 -0.72
CA GLN A 205 -5.93 30.36 -1.45
C GLN A 205 -7.43 30.60 -1.25
N THR A 206 -8.23 29.54 -1.33
CA THR A 206 -9.70 29.62 -1.24
C THR A 206 -10.22 29.54 0.19
N GLY A 207 -9.37 29.32 1.19
CA GLY A 207 -9.82 29.10 2.57
C GLY A 207 -10.68 27.84 2.73
N HIS A 208 -10.47 26.84 1.87
CA HIS A 208 -11.30 25.64 1.83
C HIS A 208 -10.79 24.56 2.80
N PRO A 209 -11.63 24.01 3.68
CA PRO A 209 -11.21 23.00 4.64
C PRO A 209 -10.97 21.64 3.99
N ALA A 210 -10.01 20.88 4.53
CA ALA A 210 -9.71 19.52 4.09
C ALA A 210 -9.21 18.64 5.23
N THR A 211 -9.36 17.34 5.02
CA THR A 211 -8.62 16.31 5.76
C THR A 211 -7.68 15.62 4.79
N LEU A 212 -6.52 15.19 5.25
CA LEU A 212 -5.52 14.52 4.39
C LEU A 212 -5.14 13.18 5.00
N VAL A 213 -5.09 12.11 4.21
CA VAL A 213 -4.69 10.78 4.66
C VAL A 213 -3.46 10.31 3.90
N THR A 214 -2.45 9.81 4.62
CA THR A 214 -1.24 9.24 3.99
C THR A 214 -0.55 8.19 4.87
N LYS A 215 0.31 7.37 4.25
CA LYS A 215 1.27 6.45 4.85
C LYS A 215 2.73 6.89 4.64
N ASN A 216 2.96 8.07 4.05
CA ASN A 216 4.30 8.49 3.63
C ASN A 216 4.73 9.78 4.33
N ALA A 217 5.98 9.79 4.82
CA ALA A 217 6.57 10.95 5.46
C ALA A 217 6.90 12.09 4.50
N LEU A 218 6.73 11.88 3.19
CA LEU A 218 6.82 12.95 2.18
C LEU A 218 5.84 14.11 2.44
N VAL A 219 4.79 13.90 3.25
CA VAL A 219 3.90 14.97 3.74
C VAL A 219 4.66 16.13 4.40
N GLU A 220 5.81 15.87 5.01
CA GLU A 220 6.64 16.92 5.63
C GLU A 220 7.20 17.93 4.62
N ARG A 221 7.28 17.58 3.32
CA ARG A 221 7.69 18.52 2.27
C ARG A 221 6.77 19.74 2.20
N ASP A 222 5.48 19.54 2.44
CA ASP A 222 4.46 20.59 2.32
C ASP A 222 4.05 21.17 3.70
N LEU A 223 4.96 21.07 4.69
CA LEU A 223 4.74 21.56 6.05
C LEU A 223 4.43 23.07 6.09
N ASP A 224 5.01 23.84 5.17
CA ASP A 224 4.75 25.26 4.98
C ASP A 224 3.25 25.54 4.74
N LEU A 225 2.64 24.78 3.83
CA LEU A 225 1.21 24.91 3.49
C LEU A 225 0.32 24.32 4.59
N LEU A 226 0.69 23.16 5.13
CA LEU A 226 -0.09 22.49 6.18
C LEU A 226 -0.16 23.32 7.46
N ARG A 227 0.93 23.99 7.84
CA ARG A 227 0.95 24.93 8.96
C ARG A 227 0.03 26.12 8.70
N ALA A 228 0.14 26.77 7.55
CA ALA A 228 -0.71 27.92 7.20
C ALA A 228 -2.22 27.56 7.17
N LEU A 229 -2.55 26.36 6.69
CA LEU A 229 -3.91 25.82 6.77
C LEU A 229 -4.33 25.54 8.21
N ALA A 230 -3.45 24.97 9.03
CA ALA A 230 -3.74 24.61 10.43
C ALA A 230 -3.99 25.84 11.30
N GLU A 231 -3.21 26.92 11.13
CA GLU A 231 -3.39 28.21 11.81
C GLU A 231 -4.81 28.79 11.59
N ARG A 232 -5.42 28.46 10.44
CA ARG A 232 -6.79 28.87 10.07
C ARG A 232 -7.86 27.80 10.37
N ARG A 233 -7.49 26.70 11.03
CA ARG A 233 -8.35 25.52 11.26
C ARG A 233 -8.90 24.92 9.97
N LEU A 234 -8.11 24.89 8.90
CA LEU A 234 -8.52 24.38 7.59
C LEU A 234 -8.02 22.96 7.31
N VAL A 235 -7.08 22.41 8.08
CA VAL A 235 -6.56 21.06 7.85
C VAL A 235 -6.47 20.20 9.10
N THR A 236 -6.66 18.90 8.91
CA THR A 236 -6.25 17.84 9.84
C THR A 236 -5.60 16.73 9.03
N VAL A 237 -4.41 16.29 9.46
CA VAL A 237 -3.64 15.25 8.78
C VAL A 237 -3.82 13.92 9.51
N TYR A 238 -4.04 12.85 8.77
CA TYR A 238 -4.15 11.50 9.29
C TYR A 238 -3.02 10.64 8.72
N ILE A 239 -2.20 10.06 9.60
CA ILE A 239 -1.12 9.17 9.22
C ILE A 239 -1.51 7.73 9.55
N SER A 240 -1.53 6.85 8.55
CA SER A 240 -1.77 5.43 8.78
C SER A 240 -0.51 4.71 9.28
N ILE A 241 -0.61 4.09 10.45
CA ILE A 241 0.43 3.25 11.05
C ILE A 241 -0.22 1.90 11.36
N THR A 242 0.15 0.87 10.60
CA THR A 242 -0.44 -0.48 10.72
C THR A 242 0.35 -1.37 11.66
N THR A 243 1.66 -1.16 11.76
CA THR A 243 2.60 -1.90 12.60
C THR A 243 3.78 -0.99 12.94
N LEU A 244 4.50 -1.30 14.02
CA LEU A 244 5.80 -0.70 14.34
C LEU A 244 6.97 -1.61 13.92
N ASP A 245 6.68 -2.85 13.51
CA ASP A 245 7.63 -3.81 12.99
C ASP A 245 8.00 -3.47 11.54
N THR A 246 9.29 -3.25 11.31
CA THR A 246 9.81 -2.86 9.98
C THR A 246 9.81 -4.01 8.99
N ASP A 247 10.03 -5.25 9.42
CA ASP A 247 10.04 -6.43 8.55
C ASP A 247 8.61 -6.81 8.13
N MET A 248 7.66 -6.72 9.06
CA MET A 248 6.24 -6.81 8.73
C MET A 248 5.84 -5.72 7.72
N ALA A 249 6.23 -4.46 7.95
CA ALA A 249 5.89 -3.36 7.06
C ALA A 249 6.46 -3.55 5.64
N ARG A 250 7.68 -4.09 5.50
CA ARG A 250 8.31 -4.38 4.20
C ARG A 250 7.51 -5.36 3.35
N THR A 251 6.86 -6.33 3.96
CA THR A 251 6.05 -7.31 3.22
C THR A 251 4.62 -6.83 3.00
N LEU A 252 4.04 -6.14 3.98
CA LEU A 252 2.64 -5.72 3.96
C LEU A 252 2.40 -4.46 3.10
N GLU A 253 3.36 -3.54 3.09
CA GLU A 253 3.27 -2.21 2.45
C GLU A 253 4.66 -1.70 1.97
N PRO A 254 5.29 -2.42 1.02
CA PRO A 254 6.73 -2.37 0.72
C PRO A 254 7.30 -1.00 0.38
N ARG A 255 6.48 -0.09 -0.18
CA ARG A 255 6.94 1.23 -0.64
C ARG A 255 6.31 2.40 0.11
N ALA A 256 5.58 2.13 1.18
CA ALA A 256 5.22 3.16 2.14
C ALA A 256 6.44 3.53 3.00
N SER A 257 6.40 4.67 3.71
CA SER A 257 7.48 5.02 4.65
C SER A 257 7.62 3.95 5.73
N ALA A 258 8.83 3.72 6.23
CA ALA A 258 9.04 2.82 7.38
C ALA A 258 8.22 3.27 8.60
N PRO A 259 7.77 2.35 9.48
CA PRO A 259 6.92 2.70 10.63
C PRO A 259 7.45 3.82 11.52
N TRP A 260 8.71 3.74 11.94
CA TRP A 260 9.37 4.75 12.76
C TRP A 260 9.38 6.12 12.06
N ARG A 261 9.49 6.15 10.72
CA ARG A 261 9.50 7.38 9.94
C ARG A 261 8.12 8.04 9.89
N ARG A 262 7.05 7.24 9.97
CA ARG A 262 5.67 7.73 10.09
C ARG A 262 5.39 8.30 11.47
N VAL A 263 5.86 7.65 12.54
CA VAL A 263 5.81 8.20 13.91
C VAL A 263 6.57 9.53 13.98
N GLN A 264 7.75 9.61 13.36
CA GLN A 264 8.48 10.87 13.26
C GLN A 264 7.70 11.95 12.50
N ALA A 265 6.99 11.59 11.42
CA ALA A 265 6.15 12.54 10.70
C ALA A 265 4.97 13.06 11.53
N VAL A 266 4.38 12.22 12.38
CA VAL A 266 3.39 12.66 13.38
C VAL A 266 4.02 13.73 14.28
N ARG A 267 5.22 13.48 14.82
CA ARG A 267 5.95 14.42 15.68
C ARG A 267 6.28 15.74 14.98
N THR A 268 6.80 15.68 13.76
CA THR A 268 7.13 16.87 12.97
C THR A 268 5.91 17.76 12.75
N LEU A 269 4.79 17.16 12.32
CA LEU A 269 3.55 17.88 12.05
C LEU A 269 2.92 18.45 13.34
N ALA A 270 2.86 17.66 14.40
CA ALA A 270 2.32 18.10 15.68
C ALA A 270 3.13 19.26 16.28
N ASN A 271 4.46 19.19 16.25
CA ASN A 271 5.34 20.27 16.71
C ASN A 271 5.18 21.56 15.89
N ALA A 272 4.77 21.45 14.62
CA ALA A 272 4.47 22.60 13.77
C ALA A 272 3.05 23.16 13.98
N GLY A 273 2.29 22.63 14.94
CA GLY A 273 0.92 23.06 15.23
C GLY A 273 -0.14 22.49 14.29
N VAL A 274 0.20 21.51 13.44
CA VAL A 274 -0.77 20.83 12.57
C VAL A 274 -1.51 19.76 13.38
N PRO A 275 -2.86 19.76 13.44
CA PRO A 275 -3.59 18.67 14.09
C PRO A 275 -3.36 17.34 13.36
N VAL A 276 -2.86 16.34 14.09
CA VAL A 276 -2.56 15.01 13.54
C VAL A 276 -3.39 13.93 14.22
N GLY A 277 -3.99 13.05 13.41
CA GLY A 277 -4.55 11.79 13.86
C GLY A 277 -3.78 10.57 13.33
N VAL A 278 -3.86 9.44 14.02
CA VAL A 278 -3.30 8.16 13.55
C VAL A 278 -4.40 7.17 13.19
N LEU A 279 -4.22 6.47 12.07
CA LEU A 279 -5.15 5.42 11.64
C LEU A 279 -4.46 4.06 11.73
N VAL A 280 -4.91 3.21 12.65
CA VAL A 280 -4.50 1.80 12.71
C VAL A 280 -5.39 1.01 11.75
N ALA A 281 -5.06 1.10 10.45
CA ALA A 281 -5.93 0.67 9.37
C ALA A 281 -5.15 -0.02 8.24
N PRO A 282 -5.23 -1.36 8.09
CA PRO A 282 -6.11 -2.28 8.83
C PRO A 282 -5.48 -2.87 10.10
N VAL A 283 -6.34 -3.25 11.05
CA VAL A 283 -6.08 -4.26 12.08
C VAL A 283 -6.36 -5.65 11.48
N ILE A 284 -5.36 -6.51 11.55
CA ILE A 284 -5.32 -7.87 11.00
C ILE A 284 -5.05 -8.83 12.18
N PRO A 285 -6.00 -9.69 12.56
CA PRO A 285 -5.85 -10.59 13.69
C PRO A 285 -4.62 -11.50 13.54
N PHE A 286 -3.87 -11.67 14.62
CA PHE A 286 -2.64 -12.46 14.72
C PHE A 286 -1.50 -12.02 13.77
N ILE A 287 -1.62 -10.84 13.13
CA ILE A 287 -0.59 -10.28 12.26
C ILE A 287 -0.06 -8.97 12.85
N ASN A 288 -0.95 -8.03 13.19
CA ASN A 288 -0.57 -6.72 13.75
C ASN A 288 -1.51 -6.21 14.86
N ASP A 289 -2.53 -6.98 15.23
CA ASP A 289 -3.52 -6.55 16.22
C ASP A 289 -2.94 -6.49 17.65
N GLU A 290 -1.87 -7.23 17.93
CA GLU A 290 -1.10 -7.11 19.17
C GLU A 290 -0.39 -5.75 19.33
N SER A 291 -0.03 -5.09 18.22
CA SER A 291 0.66 -3.80 18.24
C SER A 291 -0.29 -2.62 18.45
N LEU A 292 -1.61 -2.85 18.53
CA LEU A 292 -2.63 -1.80 18.56
C LEU A 292 -2.37 -0.76 19.66
N GLU A 293 -2.22 -1.19 20.90
CA GLU A 293 -2.00 -0.31 22.04
C GLU A 293 -0.65 0.40 21.98
N HIS A 294 0.40 -0.31 21.53
CA HIS A 294 1.74 0.27 21.40
C HIS A 294 1.77 1.36 20.33
N ILE A 295 1.12 1.15 19.18
CA ILE A 295 0.96 2.19 18.16
C ILE A 295 0.27 3.43 18.72
N LEU A 296 -0.79 3.27 19.51
CA LEU A 296 -1.51 4.39 20.12
C LEU A 296 -0.68 5.14 21.16
N GLN A 297 0.12 4.41 21.94
CA GLN A 297 1.07 5.00 22.87
C GLN A 297 2.12 5.85 22.13
N GLU A 298 2.80 5.29 21.13
CA GLU A 298 3.82 6.00 20.34
C GLU A 298 3.22 7.21 19.59
N ALA A 299 2.01 7.05 19.04
CA ALA A 299 1.30 8.12 18.36
C ALA A 299 0.98 9.29 19.31
N SER A 300 0.48 9.00 20.52
CA SER A 300 0.20 10.02 21.53
C SER A 300 1.49 10.71 22.00
N GLN A 301 2.57 9.97 22.24
CA GLN A 301 3.88 10.53 22.60
C GLN A 301 4.51 11.36 21.47
N ALA A 302 4.15 11.09 20.22
CA ALA A 302 4.50 11.91 19.07
C ALA A 302 3.60 13.14 18.90
N GLY A 303 2.54 13.31 19.71
CA GLY A 303 1.67 14.48 19.66
C GLY A 303 0.42 14.31 18.79
N ALA A 304 0.04 13.08 18.41
CA ALA A 304 -1.26 12.83 17.80
C ALA A 304 -2.38 13.18 18.79
N CYS A 305 -3.41 13.88 18.32
CA CYS A 305 -4.60 14.23 19.12
C CYS A 305 -5.79 13.29 18.88
N TYR A 306 -5.73 12.50 17.82
CA TYR A 306 -6.82 11.62 17.40
C TYR A 306 -6.29 10.24 16.98
N ALA A 307 -7.10 9.21 17.17
CA ALA A 307 -6.88 7.90 16.60
C ALA A 307 -8.18 7.23 16.16
N SER A 308 -8.07 6.38 15.15
CA SER A 308 -9.13 5.47 14.72
C SER A 308 -8.52 4.16 14.22
N TYR A 309 -9.32 3.11 14.13
CA TYR A 309 -8.90 1.84 13.53
C TYR A 309 -9.97 1.32 12.57
N THR A 310 -9.55 0.47 11.64
CA THR A 310 -10.48 -0.35 10.83
C THR A 310 -9.98 -1.78 10.81
N VAL A 311 -10.89 -2.73 10.86
CA VAL A 311 -10.57 -4.15 10.67
C VAL A 311 -10.39 -4.42 9.18
N LEU A 312 -9.46 -5.33 8.84
CA LEU A 312 -9.19 -5.76 7.46
C LEU A 312 -10.47 -6.03 6.67
N ARG A 313 -10.47 -5.56 5.43
CA ARG A 313 -11.51 -5.79 4.42
C ARG A 313 -10.88 -6.47 3.22
N LEU A 314 -11.56 -7.47 2.69
CA LEU A 314 -11.09 -8.27 1.54
C LEU A 314 -12.11 -8.26 0.40
N PRO A 315 -12.45 -7.09 -0.16
CA PRO A 315 -13.38 -7.02 -1.27
C PRO A 315 -12.76 -7.62 -2.54
N TRP A 316 -13.54 -8.39 -3.30
CA TRP A 316 -13.20 -8.84 -4.66
C TRP A 316 -11.79 -9.48 -4.75
N GLU A 317 -10.93 -8.99 -5.67
CA GLU A 317 -9.59 -9.51 -5.94
C GLU A 317 -8.62 -9.32 -4.77
N VAL A 318 -8.90 -8.37 -3.85
CA VAL A 318 -8.05 -8.13 -2.68
C VAL A 318 -7.95 -9.38 -1.82
N ARG A 319 -9.02 -10.18 -1.76
CA ARG A 319 -9.03 -11.47 -1.04
C ARG A 319 -7.92 -12.39 -1.54
N ALA A 320 -7.82 -12.60 -2.84
CA ALA A 320 -6.82 -13.49 -3.42
C ALA A 320 -5.39 -12.96 -3.19
N VAL A 321 -5.17 -11.66 -3.42
CA VAL A 321 -3.87 -11.01 -3.18
C VAL A 321 -3.43 -11.17 -1.73
N PHE A 322 -4.35 -10.98 -0.78
CA PHE A 322 -4.04 -11.12 0.64
C PHE A 322 -3.84 -12.58 1.08
N GLU A 323 -4.66 -13.52 0.60
CA GLU A 323 -4.51 -14.95 0.90
C GLU A 323 -3.17 -15.50 0.38
N GLU A 324 -2.76 -15.11 -0.84
CA GLU A 324 -1.45 -15.46 -1.41
C GLU A 324 -0.31 -14.89 -0.55
N TRP A 325 -0.37 -13.61 -0.17
CA TRP A 325 0.60 -12.99 0.72
C TRP A 325 0.69 -13.70 2.08
N LEU A 326 -0.46 -14.00 2.66
CA LEU A 326 -0.57 -14.61 3.97
C LEU A 326 0.04 -16.02 3.98
N GLN A 327 -0.24 -16.82 2.95
CA GLN A 327 0.34 -18.15 2.81
C GLN A 327 1.86 -18.10 2.64
N ALA A 328 2.35 -17.09 1.94
CA ALA A 328 3.76 -17.04 1.60
C ALA A 328 4.65 -16.47 2.73
N HIS A 329 4.10 -15.58 3.57
CA HIS A 329 4.84 -14.97 4.68
C HIS A 329 4.49 -15.55 6.06
N PHE A 330 3.30 -16.14 6.21
CA PHE A 330 2.79 -16.63 7.49
C PHE A 330 2.04 -17.97 7.36
N PRO A 331 2.63 -19.00 6.70
CA PRO A 331 1.95 -20.27 6.42
C PRO A 331 1.40 -20.93 7.70
N ASP A 332 2.18 -20.92 8.78
CA ASP A 332 1.83 -21.59 10.05
C ASP A 332 0.61 -20.98 10.75
N ARG A 333 0.28 -19.71 10.46
CA ARG A 333 -0.87 -19.01 11.03
C ARG A 333 -1.93 -18.63 10.00
N ALA A 334 -1.73 -18.94 8.72
CA ALA A 334 -2.61 -18.51 7.63
C ALA A 334 -4.06 -18.93 7.86
N GLN A 335 -4.31 -20.22 8.13
CA GLN A 335 -5.66 -20.72 8.40
C GLN A 335 -6.29 -20.09 9.63
N ARG A 336 -5.51 -19.87 10.69
CA ARG A 336 -5.98 -19.23 11.93
C ARG A 336 -6.41 -17.78 11.69
N VAL A 337 -5.62 -17.00 10.94
CA VAL A 337 -5.93 -15.62 10.56
C VAL A 337 -7.20 -15.58 9.72
N LEU A 338 -7.29 -16.47 8.72
CA LEU A 338 -8.42 -16.60 7.83
C LEU A 338 -9.72 -16.93 8.60
N HIS A 339 -9.74 -17.97 9.42
CA HIS A 339 -10.89 -18.29 10.27
C HIS A 339 -11.29 -17.11 11.17
N ARG A 340 -10.32 -16.38 11.72
CA ARG A 340 -10.63 -15.21 12.53
C ARG A 340 -11.24 -14.05 11.73
N ILE A 341 -10.85 -13.89 10.47
CA ILE A 341 -11.51 -12.95 9.56
C ILE A 341 -12.96 -13.38 9.30
N GLU A 342 -13.23 -14.69 9.15
CA GLU A 342 -14.60 -15.20 8.99
C GLU A 342 -15.46 -14.94 10.23
N ASP A 343 -14.93 -15.18 11.44
CA ASP A 343 -15.63 -14.87 12.69
C ASP A 343 -16.06 -13.40 12.76
N LEU A 344 -15.17 -12.48 12.35
CA LEU A 344 -15.42 -11.03 12.33
C LEU A 344 -16.47 -10.60 11.29
N ARG A 345 -16.93 -11.52 10.44
CA ARG A 345 -17.73 -11.26 9.24
C ARG A 345 -18.89 -12.25 9.09
N ASN A 346 -19.27 -12.92 10.19
CA ASN A 346 -20.34 -13.92 10.24
C ASN A 346 -20.15 -15.05 9.22
N GLY A 347 -18.95 -15.66 9.20
CA GLY A 347 -18.62 -16.81 8.36
C GLY A 347 -18.15 -16.47 6.94
N ARG A 348 -17.96 -15.19 6.60
CA ARG A 348 -17.53 -14.74 5.25
C ARG A 348 -16.13 -14.17 5.26
N ARG A 349 -15.43 -14.19 4.14
CA ARG A 349 -14.13 -13.51 3.99
C ARG A 349 -14.23 -11.98 3.92
N ASN A 350 -15.40 -11.44 3.57
CA ASN A 350 -15.65 -10.01 3.49
C ASN A 350 -17.11 -9.68 3.82
N ASP A 351 -17.33 -8.49 4.35
CA ASP A 351 -18.66 -7.94 4.59
C ASP A 351 -18.77 -6.56 3.92
N PRO A 352 -19.68 -6.37 2.95
CA PRO A 352 -19.86 -5.08 2.30
C PRO A 352 -20.78 -4.13 3.09
N ASN A 353 -21.52 -4.62 4.08
CA ASN A 353 -22.57 -3.86 4.76
C ASN A 353 -22.03 -2.68 5.56
N PHE A 354 -22.76 -1.56 5.52
CA PHE A 354 -22.47 -0.42 6.39
C PHE A 354 -22.61 -0.79 7.87
N GLY A 355 -21.87 -0.11 8.74
CA GLY A 355 -21.78 -0.35 10.17
C GLY A 355 -20.82 -1.49 10.53
N THR A 356 -20.85 -2.59 9.78
CA THR A 356 -20.07 -3.81 10.10
C THR A 356 -18.78 -3.92 9.29
N ARG A 357 -18.75 -3.49 8.03
CA ARG A 357 -17.57 -3.66 7.14
C ARG A 357 -16.26 -3.12 7.70
N MET A 358 -16.28 -2.03 8.46
CA MET A 358 -15.05 -1.44 9.04
C MET A 358 -14.73 -1.95 10.44
N ARG A 359 -15.71 -2.46 11.19
CA ARG A 359 -15.57 -2.76 12.63
C ARG A 359 -15.55 -4.26 12.93
N GLY A 360 -16.21 -5.07 12.11
CA GLY A 360 -16.47 -6.48 12.41
C GLY A 360 -17.61 -6.69 13.39
N THR A 361 -17.99 -7.95 13.53
CA THR A 361 -19.02 -8.44 14.47
C THR A 361 -18.44 -9.51 15.39
N GLY A 362 -19.18 -9.84 16.45
CA GLY A 362 -18.82 -10.91 17.39
C GLY A 362 -17.75 -10.53 18.42
N LEU A 363 -17.40 -11.50 19.25
CA LEU A 363 -16.57 -11.31 20.45
C LEU A 363 -15.20 -10.71 20.15
N TRP A 364 -14.58 -11.08 19.03
CA TRP A 364 -13.27 -10.53 18.65
C TRP A 364 -13.36 -9.05 18.27
N ALA A 365 -14.42 -8.64 17.57
CA ALA A 365 -14.64 -7.23 17.24
C ALA A 365 -14.87 -6.41 18.51
N ASP A 366 -15.61 -6.97 19.48
CA ASP A 366 -15.84 -6.32 20.77
C ASP A 366 -14.56 -6.23 21.61
N LEU A 367 -13.73 -7.28 21.62
CA LEU A 367 -12.42 -7.24 22.26
C LEU A 367 -11.53 -6.14 21.65
N LEU A 368 -11.43 -6.05 20.33
CA LEU A 368 -10.67 -4.99 19.65
C LEU A 368 -11.21 -3.60 19.99
N ARG A 369 -12.54 -3.45 20.03
CA ARG A 369 -13.20 -2.19 20.39
C ARG A 369 -12.89 -1.77 21.83
N GLN A 370 -12.93 -2.70 22.77
CA GLN A 370 -12.61 -2.46 24.17
C GLN A 370 -11.15 -2.11 24.36
N ARG A 371 -10.23 -2.89 23.77
CA ARG A 371 -8.78 -2.65 23.76
C ARG A 371 -8.45 -1.26 23.23
N PHE A 372 -8.98 -0.93 22.04
CA PHE A 372 -8.83 0.39 21.44
C PHE A 372 -9.37 1.50 22.34
N GLY A 373 -10.60 1.36 22.86
CA GLY A 373 -11.23 2.36 23.70
C GLY A 373 -10.49 2.61 25.02
N LEU A 374 -9.94 1.57 25.64
CA LEU A 374 -9.11 1.69 26.83
C LEU A 374 -7.79 2.41 26.53
N ALA A 375 -7.10 2.04 25.45
CA ALA A 375 -5.85 2.68 25.04
C ALA A 375 -6.05 4.16 24.66
N VAL A 376 -7.09 4.48 23.90
CA VAL A 376 -7.45 5.87 23.56
C VAL A 376 -7.65 6.71 24.83
N ARG A 377 -8.42 6.21 25.80
CA ARG A 377 -8.63 6.90 27.08
C ARG A 377 -7.33 7.04 27.88
N LYS A 378 -6.55 5.96 27.98
CA LYS A 378 -5.26 5.93 28.70
C LYS A 378 -4.27 6.95 28.15
N HIS A 379 -4.26 7.16 26.83
CA HIS A 379 -3.30 8.03 26.15
C HIS A 379 -3.86 9.40 25.77
N GLY A 380 -5.04 9.79 26.27
CA GLY A 380 -5.61 11.12 26.05
C GLY A 380 -5.99 11.43 24.59
N LEU A 381 -6.12 10.40 23.75
CA LEU A 381 -6.51 10.54 22.35
C LEU A 381 -8.03 10.76 22.25
N ASN A 382 -8.48 11.40 21.17
CA ASN A 382 -9.90 11.63 20.88
C ASN A 382 -10.65 12.50 21.91
N THR A 383 -9.94 13.21 22.78
CA THR A 383 -10.53 14.15 23.76
C THR A 383 -11.23 15.31 23.08
N THR A 384 -10.67 15.78 21.97
CA THR A 384 -11.28 16.78 21.09
C THR A 384 -11.14 16.36 19.64
N ARG A 385 -12.18 16.62 18.85
CA ARG A 385 -12.11 16.47 17.39
C ARG A 385 -11.93 17.86 16.77
N PRO A 386 -10.84 18.12 16.04
CA PRO A 386 -10.65 19.40 15.37
C PRO A 386 -11.84 19.70 14.45
N GLN A 387 -12.55 20.79 14.72
CA GLN A 387 -13.59 21.28 13.84
C GLN A 387 -12.96 22.18 12.79
N LEU A 388 -13.17 21.82 11.51
CA LEU A 388 -12.60 22.56 10.40
C LEU A 388 -13.50 23.75 10.02
N ALA A 389 -12.89 24.90 9.76
CA ALA A 389 -13.58 26.13 9.42
C ALA A 389 -14.11 26.10 7.97
N THR A 390 -15.43 26.04 7.81
CA THR A 390 -16.08 26.13 6.49
C THR A 390 -16.41 27.56 6.07
N HIS A 391 -16.62 28.45 7.05
CA HIS A 391 -17.01 29.86 6.83
C HIS A 391 -15.90 30.73 6.19
N LEU A 392 -14.67 30.24 6.13
CA LEU A 392 -13.54 30.95 5.51
C LEU A 392 -13.46 30.76 3.99
N PHE A 393 -14.31 29.89 3.42
CA PHE A 393 -14.26 29.59 2.01
C PHE A 393 -14.69 30.78 1.14
N GLN A 394 -13.85 31.09 0.15
CA GLN A 394 -14.15 32.03 -0.91
C GLN A 394 -13.94 31.32 -2.26
N PRO A 395 -14.95 31.32 -3.15
CA PRO A 395 -14.81 30.74 -4.47
C PRO A 395 -13.59 31.33 -5.20
N PRO A 396 -12.80 30.53 -5.93
CA PRO A 396 -11.69 31.06 -6.68
C PRO A 396 -12.20 32.06 -7.72
N VAL A 397 -11.54 33.21 -7.79
CA VAL A 397 -11.78 34.21 -8.84
C VAL A 397 -11.54 33.52 -10.18
N ALA A 398 -12.49 33.62 -11.10
CA ALA A 398 -12.31 33.13 -12.45
C ALA A 398 -11.01 33.73 -13.01
N PRO A 399 -10.17 32.97 -13.74
CA PRO A 399 -9.04 33.57 -14.44
C PRO A 399 -9.58 34.76 -15.23
N ALA A 400 -9.04 35.96 -15.00
CA ALA A 400 -9.32 37.08 -15.88
C ALA A 400 -9.03 36.57 -17.29
N LEU A 401 -10.02 36.64 -18.18
CA LEU A 401 -9.79 36.40 -19.59
C LEU A 401 -8.73 37.42 -20.02
N THR A 402 -7.45 37.03 -20.02
CA THR A 402 -6.40 37.80 -20.66
C THR A 402 -6.85 37.94 -22.09
N GLY A 403 -7.27 39.16 -22.45
CA GLY A 403 -7.90 39.45 -23.72
C GLY A 403 -7.11 38.82 -24.83
N ALA A 404 -7.71 37.85 -25.51
CA ALA A 404 -7.29 37.49 -26.84
C ALA A 404 -7.23 38.80 -27.61
N ALA A 405 -6.01 39.19 -27.99
CA ALA A 405 -5.77 40.33 -28.84
C ALA A 405 -6.80 40.26 -29.98
N ARG A 406 -7.65 41.29 -30.07
CA ARG A 406 -8.44 41.55 -31.27
C ARG A 406 -7.43 41.78 -32.40
N GLY A 407 -7.00 40.69 -33.03
CA GLY A 407 -6.32 40.71 -34.30
C GLY A 407 -7.27 41.34 -35.30
N GLN A 408 -6.91 42.55 -35.72
CA GLN A 408 -7.56 43.27 -36.80
C GLN A 408 -7.46 42.47 -38.10
N GLY A 409 -8.39 42.77 -39.01
CA GLY A 409 -8.73 41.94 -40.15
C GLY A 409 -7.57 41.61 -41.09
N GLY A 410 -7.66 40.41 -41.65
CA GLY A 410 -6.85 39.93 -42.77
C GLY A 410 -7.70 38.95 -43.57
N ALA A 411 -7.88 39.24 -44.85
CA ALA A 411 -8.85 38.65 -45.75
C ALA A 411 -8.72 37.12 -45.94
N ARG A 412 -9.87 36.46 -46.13
CA ARG A 412 -9.96 35.12 -46.71
C ARG A 412 -9.58 35.18 -48.21
N PRO A 413 -8.98 34.09 -48.72
CA PRO A 413 -9.53 33.47 -49.90
C PRO A 413 -9.90 32.01 -49.60
N GLY A 414 -11.01 31.58 -50.19
CA GLY A 414 -11.56 30.24 -49.98
C GLY A 414 -10.75 29.15 -50.69
N HIS A 415 -10.93 27.92 -50.22
CA HIS A 415 -10.95 26.76 -51.09
C HIS A 415 -11.81 25.64 -50.51
N ALA A 416 -12.42 24.92 -51.44
CA ALA A 416 -13.43 23.89 -51.39
C ALA A 416 -13.23 22.72 -50.41
N LEU A 417 -14.38 22.29 -49.87
CA LEU A 417 -14.90 20.92 -49.71
C LEU A 417 -13.97 19.72 -49.90
N SER A 418 -13.94 18.85 -48.89
CA SER A 418 -13.87 17.38 -48.98
C SER A 418 -14.00 16.81 -47.55
N GLN A 419 -15.21 16.43 -47.11
CA GLN A 419 -15.63 15.03 -46.92
C GLN A 419 -14.53 14.07 -46.45
N LEU A 420 -14.62 13.62 -45.19
CA LEU A 420 -14.55 12.19 -44.84
C LEU A 420 -14.96 11.98 -43.38
N SER A 421 -16.13 11.37 -43.24
CA SER A 421 -16.61 10.64 -42.07
C SER A 421 -15.76 9.38 -41.88
N LEU A 422 -15.39 9.03 -40.63
CA LEU A 422 -15.51 7.68 -40.03
C LEU A 422 -14.64 7.54 -38.76
N PHE A 423 -15.29 6.95 -37.75
CA PHE A 423 -14.83 6.50 -36.42
C PHE A 423 -14.79 7.50 -35.27
#